data_AF-A0A1I4IP51-F1
#
_entry.id   AF-A0A1I4IP51-F1
#
_cell.length_a   1.000
_cell.length_b   1.000
_cell.length_c   1.000
_cell.angle_alpha   90.00
_cell.angle_beta   90.00
_cell.angle_gamma   90.00
#
_symmetry.space_group_name_H-M   'P 1'
#
loop_
_entity.id
_entity.type
_entity.pdbx_description
1 polymer ?
#
loop_
_entity_poly.entity_id
_entity_poly.type
_entity_poly.pdbx_seq_one_letter_code
_entity_poly.pdbx_strand_id
1 'polypeptide(L)'
;MKLLAVAFTAYLFVIPILGLSQTTRYDAVRAFPVTPAPIKNILAARPFTLETPYAYTWSKERIMVSTGVLIVLEVDPTYVVPRNTLEPVLYAGNVPVQRLNHGNVSGRVIGIVPGSLDLASTLIWFGSPDLPERITANTVESERIRAERAGIRAFPETTIASVLHPPVVAKDLAALLRDIGAELILEYSPQEKELAESWRLPTAKAPPKNKSD
;
A
#
# COMPACT_ATOMS: atom_id res chain seq x y z
N MET A 1 27.32 73.62 -50.51
CA MET A 1 28.20 73.17 -49.41
C MET A 1 27.71 71.80 -48.99
N LYS A 2 28.20 70.69 -49.55
CA LYS A 2 29.37 69.91 -49.07
C LYS A 2 29.36 69.74 -47.54
N LEU A 3 28.99 68.55 -47.06
CA LEU A 3 29.87 67.69 -46.24
C LEU A 3 29.23 66.31 -46.00
N LEU A 4 30.00 65.28 -46.36
CA LEU A 4 29.84 63.87 -46.00
C LEU A 4 30.02 63.66 -44.48
N ALA A 5 29.36 62.63 -43.93
CA ALA A 5 29.94 61.71 -42.93
C ALA A 5 29.06 60.45 -42.86
N VAL A 6 29.42 59.37 -43.57
CA VAL A 6 30.18 58.19 -43.08
C VAL A 6 29.31 57.20 -42.31
N ALA A 7 29.07 56.06 -42.97
CA ALA A 7 28.55 54.82 -42.41
C ALA A 7 29.64 54.07 -41.64
N PHE A 8 29.30 53.49 -40.49
CA PHE A 8 29.94 52.29 -39.92
C PHE A 8 29.07 51.84 -38.73
N THR A 9 28.18 50.86 -38.93
CA THR A 9 27.54 50.17 -37.80
C THR A 9 28.14 48.79 -37.72
N ALA A 10 28.97 48.60 -36.70
CA ALA A 10 29.73 47.40 -36.44
C ALA A 10 28.80 46.23 -36.08
N TYR A 11 29.08 45.10 -36.73
CA TYR A 11 28.56 43.78 -36.42
C TYR A 11 29.16 43.32 -35.08
N LEU A 12 28.34 43.14 -34.04
CA LEU A 12 28.78 42.57 -32.77
C LEU A 12 28.14 41.19 -32.59
N PHE A 13 29.03 40.23 -32.42
CA PHE A 13 28.80 38.80 -32.35
C PHE A 13 27.82 38.40 -31.25
N VAL A 14 26.96 37.47 -31.63
CA VAL A 14 26.14 36.60 -30.78
C VAL A 14 27.04 35.75 -29.88
N ILE A 15 26.84 35.82 -28.56
CA ILE A 15 27.14 34.72 -27.64
C ILE A 15 25.90 34.55 -26.75
N PRO A 16 25.06 33.53 -26.96
CA PRO A 16 24.11 33.14 -25.93
C PRO A 16 24.91 32.40 -24.87
N ILE A 17 25.10 33.03 -23.70
CA ILE A 17 25.49 32.30 -22.51
C ILE A 17 24.30 31.39 -22.18
N LEU A 18 24.42 30.12 -22.57
CA LEU A 18 23.58 29.04 -22.08
C LEU A 18 23.90 28.83 -20.60
N GLY A 19 23.40 29.74 -19.76
CA GLY A 19 23.36 29.57 -18.32
C GLY A 19 22.30 28.54 -17.99
N LEU A 20 22.70 27.26 -17.95
CA LEU A 20 22.00 26.18 -17.26
C LEU A 20 21.75 26.59 -15.80
N SER A 21 20.66 27.30 -15.55
CA SER A 21 20.05 27.33 -14.23
C SER A 21 19.05 26.18 -14.15
N GLN A 22 19.57 24.95 -14.08
CA GLN A 22 18.86 23.84 -13.44
C GLN A 22 18.99 24.01 -11.93
N THR A 23 18.39 25.06 -11.41
CA THR A 23 18.23 25.24 -9.97
C THR A 23 16.89 24.65 -9.57
N THR A 24 17.00 23.48 -8.94
CA THR A 24 16.10 22.99 -7.90
C THR A 24 14.65 22.73 -8.34
N ARG A 25 14.40 21.52 -8.87
CA ARG A 25 13.18 20.80 -8.48
C ARG A 25 13.31 20.46 -6.99
N TYR A 26 13.02 21.44 -6.15
CA TYR A 26 12.67 21.20 -4.77
C TYR A 26 11.42 20.34 -4.82
N ASP A 27 11.51 19.10 -4.33
CA ASP A 27 10.39 18.17 -4.23
C ASP A 27 9.17 18.92 -3.70
N ALA A 28 8.15 19.05 -4.55
CA ALA A 28 6.85 19.47 -4.07
C ALA A 28 6.46 18.44 -3.00
N VAL A 29 6.44 18.86 -1.74
CA VAL A 29 5.95 18.06 -0.61
C VAL A 29 4.61 17.49 -1.06
N ARG A 30 4.59 16.20 -1.40
CA ARG A 30 3.37 15.55 -1.93
C ARG A 30 2.33 15.65 -0.82
N ALA A 31 1.34 16.53 -1.01
CA ALA A 31 0.31 16.81 -0.03
C ALA A 31 -0.29 15.49 0.50
N PHE A 32 -0.63 15.48 1.79
CA PHE A 32 -1.35 14.35 2.36
C PHE A 32 -2.70 14.21 1.67
N PRO A 33 -3.08 13.00 1.24
CA PRO A 33 -4.40 12.81 0.69
C PRO A 33 -5.45 12.99 1.79
N VAL A 34 -6.62 13.51 1.40
CA VAL A 34 -7.72 13.80 2.33
C VAL A 34 -8.32 12.50 2.86
N THR A 35 -8.56 12.41 4.17
CA THR A 35 -9.11 11.21 4.82
C THR A 35 -10.33 11.57 5.70
N PRO A 36 -11.34 10.69 5.82
CA PRO A 36 -11.39 9.33 5.30
C PRO A 36 -11.65 9.28 3.79
N ALA A 37 -11.14 8.24 3.12
CA ALA A 37 -11.33 8.05 1.69
C ALA A 37 -11.75 6.61 1.36
N PRO A 38 -12.69 6.41 0.43
CA PRO A 38 -13.07 5.07 -0.01
C PRO A 38 -11.92 4.44 -0.79
N ILE A 39 -11.84 3.11 -0.76
CA ILE A 39 -11.09 2.39 -1.78
C ILE A 39 -11.95 2.32 -3.07
N LYS A 40 -11.33 2.09 -4.23
CA LYS A 40 -12.04 2.17 -5.52
C LYS A 40 -12.77 0.88 -5.88
N ASN A 41 -12.16 -0.28 -5.64
CA ASN A 41 -12.77 -1.58 -5.89
C ASN A 41 -12.10 -2.70 -5.07
N ILE A 42 -12.78 -3.82 -4.90
CA ILE A 42 -12.20 -5.07 -4.41
C ILE A 42 -12.09 -6.03 -5.59
N LEU A 43 -10.92 -6.64 -5.78
CA LEU A 43 -10.59 -7.45 -6.96
C LEU A 43 -10.50 -8.93 -6.65
N ALA A 44 -10.12 -9.27 -5.41
CA ALA A 44 -10.08 -10.63 -4.92
C ALA A 44 -10.27 -10.63 -3.40
N ALA A 45 -10.96 -11.64 -2.90
CA ALA A 45 -11.07 -11.95 -1.48
C ALA A 45 -10.90 -13.46 -1.28
N ARG A 46 -10.00 -13.88 -0.39
CA ARG A 46 -9.77 -15.30 -0.09
C ARG A 46 -9.68 -15.50 1.42
N PRO A 47 -10.68 -16.12 2.05
CA PRO A 47 -10.58 -16.51 3.45
C PRO A 47 -9.43 -17.48 3.66
N PHE A 48 -8.76 -17.42 4.80
CA PHE A 48 -7.70 -18.35 5.16
C PHE A 48 -7.80 -18.82 6.61
N THR A 49 -7.20 -19.98 6.86
CA THR A 49 -6.90 -20.50 8.20
C THR A 49 -5.43 -20.90 8.27
N LEU A 50 -4.77 -20.59 9.39
CA LEU A 50 -3.40 -20.95 9.71
C LEU A 50 -3.38 -22.01 10.80
N GLU A 51 -2.62 -23.08 10.61
CA GLU A 51 -2.38 -24.08 11.67
C GLU A 51 -1.56 -23.48 12.81
N THR A 52 -0.57 -22.65 12.47
CA THR A 52 0.25 -21.90 13.43
C THR A 52 -0.13 -20.42 13.38
N PRO A 53 -0.75 -19.87 14.43
CA PRO A 53 -1.11 -18.46 14.47
C PRO A 53 0.13 -17.56 14.57
N TYR A 54 0.00 -16.32 14.09
CA TYR A 54 1.04 -15.29 14.24
C TYR A 54 0.53 -14.10 15.05
N ALA A 55 1.45 -13.35 15.68
CA ALA A 55 1.09 -12.12 16.39
C ALA A 55 0.86 -10.98 15.40
N TYR A 56 -0.31 -10.37 15.44
CA TYR A 56 -0.68 -9.27 14.55
C TYR A 56 -0.08 -7.95 15.02
N THR A 57 1.03 -7.54 14.40
CA THR A 57 1.76 -6.34 14.84
C THR A 57 1.15 -5.02 14.37
N TRP A 58 0.13 -5.07 13.52
CA TRP A 58 -0.54 -3.91 12.94
C TRP A 58 -1.70 -3.37 13.81
N SER A 59 -1.80 -3.78 15.06
CA SER A 59 -2.59 -3.07 16.08
C SER A 59 -1.89 -3.14 17.44
N LYS A 60 -2.27 -2.25 18.36
CA LYS A 60 -1.69 -2.19 19.70
C LYS A 60 -2.01 -3.45 20.52
N GLU A 61 -3.17 -4.04 20.30
CA GLU A 61 -3.67 -5.22 21.03
C GLU A 61 -2.88 -6.50 20.71
N ARG A 62 -2.20 -6.56 19.56
CA ARG A 62 -1.35 -7.70 19.14
C ARG A 62 -2.03 -9.06 19.26
N ILE A 63 -3.25 -9.15 18.74
CA ILE A 63 -4.02 -10.40 18.72
C ILE A 63 -3.26 -11.52 17.98
N MET A 64 -3.51 -12.77 18.37
CA MET A 64 -3.03 -13.93 17.62
C MET A 64 -3.99 -14.23 16.47
N VAL A 65 -3.46 -14.33 15.25
CA VAL A 65 -4.24 -14.53 14.02
C VAL A 65 -4.02 -15.94 13.51
N SER A 66 -5.07 -16.76 13.62
CA SER A 66 -5.19 -18.06 12.95
C SER A 66 -6.19 -18.04 11.80
N THR A 67 -7.03 -17.02 11.68
CA THR A 67 -8.02 -16.92 10.60
C THR A 67 -8.08 -15.49 10.08
N GLY A 68 -8.38 -15.32 8.81
CA GLY A 68 -8.48 -14.00 8.19
C GLY A 68 -8.99 -14.04 6.77
N VAL A 69 -8.91 -12.91 6.09
CA VAL A 69 -9.15 -12.79 4.65
C VAL A 69 -7.95 -12.11 3.99
N LEU A 70 -7.39 -12.74 2.98
CA LEU A 70 -6.50 -12.09 2.02
C LEU A 70 -7.34 -11.32 1.03
N ILE A 71 -7.09 -10.02 0.90
CA ILE A 71 -7.82 -9.16 -0.02
C ILE A 71 -6.88 -8.50 -1.03
N VAL A 72 -7.40 -8.25 -2.22
CA VAL A 72 -6.76 -7.38 -3.22
C VAL A 72 -7.69 -6.22 -3.49
N LEU A 73 -7.19 -5.02 -3.28
CA LEU A 73 -7.92 -3.77 -3.42
C LEU A 73 -7.35 -2.94 -4.57
N GLU A 74 -8.25 -2.35 -5.35
CA GLU A 74 -7.94 -1.21 -6.21
C GLU A 74 -8.05 0.08 -5.39
N VAL A 75 -6.99 0.89 -5.41
CA VAL A 75 -6.88 2.12 -4.61
C VAL A 75 -6.48 3.31 -5.48
N ASP A 76 -6.59 4.50 -4.91
CA ASP A 76 -5.84 5.65 -5.43
C ASP A 76 -4.37 5.53 -4.98
N PRO A 77 -3.40 5.44 -5.92
CA PRO A 77 -1.99 5.26 -5.58
C PRO A 77 -1.42 6.34 -4.66
N THR A 78 -2.02 7.53 -4.62
CA THR A 78 -1.56 8.65 -3.77
C THR A 78 -1.65 8.37 -2.27
N TYR A 79 -2.50 7.42 -1.86
CA TYR A 79 -2.67 6.98 -0.46
C TYR A 79 -1.62 5.97 0.00
N VAL A 80 -0.92 5.34 -0.93
CA VAL A 80 -0.01 4.22 -0.64
C VAL A 80 1.42 4.47 -1.10
N VAL A 81 1.72 5.73 -1.43
CA VAL A 81 3.08 6.20 -1.69
C VAL A 81 3.89 6.07 -0.41
N PRO A 82 5.04 5.37 -0.43
CA PRO A 82 5.93 5.30 0.72
C PRO A 82 6.34 6.70 1.19
N ARG A 83 6.26 6.96 2.49
CA ARG A 83 6.63 8.24 3.11
C ARG A 83 7.55 8.01 4.30
N ASN A 84 8.40 9.01 4.57
CA ASN A 84 9.22 9.07 5.79
C ASN A 84 8.43 9.63 6.99
N THR A 85 7.10 9.65 6.90
CA THR A 85 6.17 10.22 7.88
C THR A 85 4.96 9.29 8.05
N LEU A 86 4.01 9.63 8.92
CA LEU A 86 2.78 8.87 9.10
C LEU A 86 2.05 8.69 7.77
N GLU A 87 1.48 7.51 7.55
CA GLU A 87 0.74 7.17 6.32
C GLU A 87 -0.73 6.93 6.63
N PRO A 88 -1.65 7.22 5.69
CA PRO A 88 -3.05 6.82 5.84
C PRO A 88 -3.18 5.34 6.19
N VAL A 89 -3.85 5.05 7.30
CA VAL A 89 -4.08 3.67 7.73
C VAL A 89 -5.27 3.11 6.95
N LEU A 90 -5.09 1.94 6.33
CA LEU A 90 -6.16 1.20 5.67
C LEU A 90 -6.92 0.40 6.74
N TYR A 91 -8.23 0.57 6.82
CA TYR A 91 -9.11 -0.16 7.74
C TYR A 91 -10.08 -1.06 6.97
N ALA A 92 -10.45 -2.17 7.58
CA ALA A 92 -11.56 -3.02 7.17
C ALA A 92 -12.38 -3.36 8.42
N GLY A 93 -13.59 -2.83 8.51
CA GLY A 93 -14.47 -3.02 9.67
C GLY A 93 -13.87 -2.44 10.94
N ASN A 94 -13.51 -3.31 11.89
CA ASN A 94 -12.99 -2.93 13.20
C ASN A 94 -11.48 -3.19 13.37
N VAL A 95 -10.76 -3.47 12.27
CA VAL A 95 -9.32 -3.72 12.30
C VAL A 95 -8.59 -2.92 11.21
N PRO A 96 -7.34 -2.52 11.46
CA PRO A 96 -6.46 -2.11 10.39
C PRO A 96 -6.19 -3.31 9.46
N VAL A 97 -5.91 -3.04 8.19
CA VAL A 97 -5.51 -4.03 7.20
C VAL A 97 -3.99 -4.08 7.16
N GLN A 98 -3.41 -5.26 7.32
CA GLN A 98 -1.97 -5.43 7.16
C GLN A 98 -1.62 -5.44 5.68
N ARG A 99 -1.07 -4.33 5.17
CA ARG A 99 -0.61 -4.24 3.78
C ARG A 99 0.62 -5.12 3.59
N LEU A 100 0.58 -5.97 2.57
CA LEU A 100 1.66 -6.88 2.21
C LEU A 100 2.61 -6.28 1.18
N ASN A 101 2.13 -5.32 0.39
CA ASN A 101 2.89 -4.60 -0.62
C ASN A 101 2.66 -3.08 -0.48
N HIS A 102 3.37 -2.29 -1.29
CA HIS A 102 3.16 -0.84 -1.33
C HIS A 102 2.00 -0.47 -2.25
N GLY A 103 2.00 -0.95 -3.49
CA GLY A 103 0.92 -0.68 -4.45
C GLY A 103 0.91 0.72 -5.06
N ASN A 104 1.93 1.55 -4.82
CA ASN A 104 2.01 2.92 -5.35
C ASN A 104 2.25 3.00 -6.86
N VAL A 105 2.70 1.91 -7.49
CA VAL A 105 2.92 1.82 -8.94
C VAL A 105 1.69 1.23 -9.63
N SER A 106 1.16 0.11 -9.11
CA SER A 106 0.02 -0.61 -9.69
C SER A 106 -1.35 -0.04 -9.31
N GLY A 107 -1.43 0.72 -8.21
CA GLY A 107 -2.70 1.06 -7.58
C GLY A 107 -3.42 -0.16 -7.00
N ARG A 108 -2.67 -1.22 -6.67
CA ARG A 108 -3.18 -2.47 -6.10
C ARG A 108 -2.56 -2.74 -4.74
N VAL A 109 -3.41 -2.91 -3.72
CA VAL A 109 -2.99 -3.27 -2.37
C VAL A 109 -3.44 -4.68 -2.07
N ILE A 110 -2.50 -5.55 -1.78
CA ILE A 110 -2.72 -6.88 -1.23
C ILE A 110 -2.60 -6.75 0.29
N GLY A 111 -3.58 -7.25 1.03
CA GLY A 111 -3.62 -7.12 2.48
C GLY A 111 -4.22 -8.30 3.21
N ILE A 112 -3.90 -8.40 4.49
CA ILE A 112 -4.50 -9.34 5.43
C ILE A 112 -5.46 -8.60 6.35
N VAL A 113 -6.70 -9.09 6.43
CA VAL A 113 -7.68 -8.69 7.44
C VAL A 113 -7.81 -9.82 8.46
N PRO A 114 -7.46 -9.59 9.74
CA PRO A 114 -7.66 -10.59 10.79
C PRO A 114 -9.13 -10.93 11.04
N GLY A 115 -9.40 -12.20 11.34
CA GLY A 115 -10.73 -12.69 11.72
C GLY A 115 -11.65 -13.04 10.54
N SER A 116 -12.82 -13.58 10.87
CA SER A 116 -13.88 -13.78 9.87
C SER A 116 -14.60 -12.45 9.65
N LEU A 117 -14.70 -12.02 8.40
CA LEU A 117 -15.29 -10.73 8.04
C LEU A 117 -16.34 -10.91 6.95
N ASP A 118 -17.56 -10.41 7.19
CA ASP A 118 -18.55 -10.24 6.13
C ASP A 118 -18.21 -8.98 5.32
N LEU A 119 -17.60 -9.18 4.16
CA LEU A 119 -17.17 -8.08 3.29
C LEU A 119 -18.36 -7.31 2.69
N ALA A 120 -19.57 -7.90 2.61
CA ALA A 120 -20.74 -7.24 2.03
C ALA A 120 -21.35 -6.20 2.99
N SER A 121 -21.13 -6.35 4.30
CA SER A 121 -21.55 -5.39 5.32
C SER A 121 -20.42 -4.52 5.84
N THR A 122 -19.17 -4.80 5.45
CA THR A 122 -17.99 -4.15 6.02
C THR A 122 -17.48 -2.97 5.18
N LEU A 123 -17.26 -1.84 5.84
CA LEU A 123 -16.55 -0.70 5.24
C LEU A 123 -15.05 -1.02 5.10
N ILE A 124 -14.48 -0.62 3.97
CA ILE A 124 -13.02 -0.62 3.73
C ILE A 124 -12.62 0.78 3.29
N TRP A 125 -11.71 1.43 4.01
CA TRP A 125 -11.37 2.83 3.78
C TRP A 125 -9.96 3.19 4.25
N PHE A 126 -9.41 4.26 3.70
CA PHE A 126 -8.24 4.93 4.27
C PHE A 126 -8.68 5.93 5.33
N GLY A 127 -8.26 5.76 6.56
CA GLY A 127 -8.44 6.71 7.66
C GLY A 127 -7.25 7.65 7.81
N SER A 128 -7.23 8.41 8.90
CA SER A 128 -6.18 9.39 9.16
C SER A 128 -4.78 8.79 9.26
N PRO A 129 -3.73 9.56 8.91
CA PRO A 129 -2.36 9.10 9.02
C PRO A 129 -1.96 8.76 10.45
N ASP A 130 -1.46 7.55 10.67
CA ASP A 130 -0.95 7.07 11.96
C ASP A 130 0.00 5.88 11.73
N LEU A 131 0.59 5.36 12.80
CA LEU A 131 1.31 4.09 12.80
C LEU A 131 0.34 2.94 13.13
N PRO A 132 0.21 1.91 12.26
CA PRO A 132 -0.70 0.79 12.48
C PRO A 132 -0.54 0.13 13.87
N GLU A 133 0.69 -0.04 14.36
CA GLU A 133 0.99 -0.64 15.66
C GLU A 133 0.50 0.17 16.88
N ARG A 134 0.06 1.42 16.68
CA ARG A 134 -0.51 2.29 17.73
C ARG A 134 -2.04 2.26 17.75
N ILE A 135 -2.66 1.72 16.70
CA ILE A 135 -4.12 1.69 16.56
C ILE A 135 -4.74 0.86 17.67
N THR A 136 -5.78 1.43 18.28
CA THR A 136 -6.62 0.78 19.29
C THR A 136 -8.03 0.58 18.78
N ALA A 137 -8.82 -0.28 19.44
CA ALA A 137 -10.25 -0.40 19.15
C ALA A 137 -11.00 0.95 19.16
N ASN A 138 -10.67 1.85 20.10
CA ASN A 138 -11.28 3.19 20.17
C ASN A 138 -10.91 4.08 18.96
N THR A 139 -9.67 3.96 18.49
CA THR A 139 -9.21 4.65 17.28
C THR A 139 -9.99 4.15 16.07
N VAL A 140 -10.14 2.83 15.91
CA VAL A 140 -10.87 2.26 14.76
C VAL A 140 -12.32 2.70 14.77
N GLU A 141 -12.98 2.66 15.93
CA GLU A 141 -14.38 3.08 16.04
C GLU A 141 -14.58 4.55 15.67
N SER A 142 -13.65 5.42 16.11
CA SER A 142 -13.68 6.84 15.76
C SER A 142 -13.49 7.07 14.25
N GLU A 143 -12.56 6.33 13.63
CA GLU A 143 -12.33 6.38 12.18
C GLU A 143 -13.51 5.83 11.38
N ARG A 144 -14.17 4.78 11.86
CA ARG A 144 -15.36 4.19 11.24
C ARG A 144 -16.51 5.20 11.20
N ILE A 145 -16.79 5.86 12.32
CA ILE A 145 -17.82 6.92 12.38
C ILE A 145 -17.52 8.04 11.39
N ARG A 146 -16.25 8.44 11.25
CA ARG A 146 -15.84 9.45 10.25
C ARG A 146 -16.09 8.96 8.82
N ALA A 147 -15.73 7.71 8.51
CA ALA A 147 -15.95 7.10 7.19
C ALA A 147 -17.44 7.06 6.83
N GLU A 148 -18.29 6.67 7.77
CA GLU A 148 -19.74 6.62 7.58
C GLU A 148 -20.34 8.01 7.30
N ARG A 149 -19.91 9.02 8.06
CA ARG A 149 -20.29 10.43 7.86
C ARG A 149 -19.80 10.99 6.53
N ALA A 150 -18.67 10.50 6.02
CA ALA A 150 -18.16 10.84 4.70
C ALA A 150 -18.89 10.11 3.56
N GLY A 151 -19.91 9.30 3.86
CA GLY A 151 -20.70 8.60 2.85
C GLY A 151 -20.08 7.31 2.34
N ILE A 152 -18.98 6.84 2.95
CA ILE A 152 -18.34 5.57 2.57
C ILE A 152 -19.28 4.41 2.93
N ARG A 153 -19.38 3.41 2.05
CA ARG A 153 -20.27 2.25 2.17
C ARG A 153 -19.49 0.97 1.90
N ALA A 154 -20.02 -0.14 2.40
CA ALA A 154 -19.57 -1.48 2.04
C ALA A 154 -19.87 -1.77 0.57
N PHE A 155 -19.19 -2.78 0.02
CA PHE A 155 -19.46 -3.25 -1.33
C PHE A 155 -20.77 -4.02 -1.42
N PRO A 156 -21.49 -3.93 -2.56
CA PRO A 156 -22.65 -4.78 -2.80
C PRO A 156 -22.28 -6.27 -2.71
N GLU A 157 -23.20 -7.08 -2.20
CA GLU A 157 -23.04 -8.53 -2.09
C GLU A 157 -22.68 -9.18 -3.44
N THR A 158 -23.27 -8.69 -4.54
CA THR A 158 -22.97 -9.17 -5.90
C THR A 158 -21.52 -8.92 -6.32
N THR A 159 -20.94 -7.78 -5.92
CA THR A 159 -19.51 -7.49 -6.13
C THR A 159 -18.66 -8.44 -5.33
N ILE A 160 -18.95 -8.63 -4.04
CA ILE A 160 -18.21 -9.55 -3.17
C ILE A 160 -18.27 -10.98 -3.68
N ALA A 161 -19.46 -11.47 -4.05
CA ALA A 161 -19.64 -12.83 -4.57
C ALA A 161 -18.83 -13.08 -5.85
N SER A 162 -18.64 -12.05 -6.70
CA SER A 162 -17.87 -12.17 -7.94
C SER A 162 -16.35 -12.27 -7.75
N VAL A 163 -15.82 -11.85 -6.60
CA VAL A 163 -14.38 -11.81 -6.29
C VAL A 163 -13.98 -12.74 -5.15
N LEU A 164 -14.95 -13.45 -4.56
CA LEU A 164 -14.72 -14.36 -3.46
C LEU A 164 -14.17 -15.69 -3.97
N HIS A 165 -12.99 -16.06 -3.50
CA HIS A 165 -12.34 -17.33 -3.79
C HIS A 165 -12.57 -18.35 -2.68
N PRO A 166 -12.41 -19.66 -2.98
CA PRO A 166 -12.48 -20.72 -1.96
C PRO A 166 -11.48 -20.49 -0.82
N PRO A 167 -11.84 -20.86 0.43
CA PRO A 167 -10.96 -20.73 1.57
C PRO A 167 -9.71 -21.60 1.43
N VAL A 168 -8.59 -21.15 2.01
CA VAL A 168 -7.31 -21.88 2.02
C VAL A 168 -6.85 -22.18 3.44
N VAL A 169 -6.23 -23.34 3.64
CA VAL A 169 -5.51 -23.68 4.88
C VAL A 169 -4.02 -23.64 4.60
N ALA A 170 -3.26 -22.97 5.46
CA ALA A 170 -1.80 -22.92 5.37
C ALA A 170 -1.18 -23.28 6.73
N LYS A 171 0.03 -23.82 6.70
CA LYS A 171 0.76 -24.19 7.93
C LYS A 171 1.02 -23.00 8.85
N ASP A 172 1.45 -21.89 8.26
CA ASP A 172 1.82 -20.65 8.95
C ASP A 172 1.73 -19.48 7.97
N LEU A 173 1.98 -18.26 8.45
CA LEU A 173 1.96 -17.06 7.62
C LEU A 173 2.97 -17.15 6.45
N ALA A 174 4.14 -17.75 6.65
CA ALA A 174 5.16 -17.84 5.60
C ALA A 174 4.70 -18.76 4.45
N ALA A 175 4.04 -19.88 4.76
CA ALA A 175 3.40 -20.73 3.76
C ALA A 175 2.29 -19.97 3.01
N LEU A 176 1.41 -19.27 3.73
CA LEU A 176 0.33 -18.47 3.12
C LEU A 176 0.88 -17.42 2.13
N LEU A 177 1.93 -16.69 2.52
CA LEU A 177 2.54 -15.66 1.67
C LEU A 177 3.27 -16.25 0.47
N ARG A 178 3.98 -17.36 0.63
CA ARG A 178 4.72 -18.03 -0.45
C ARG A 178 3.80 -18.62 -1.51
N ASP A 179 2.74 -19.29 -1.06
CA ASP A 179 1.88 -20.08 -1.95
C ASP A 179 0.78 -19.20 -2.53
N ILE A 180 0.13 -18.36 -1.73
CA ILE A 180 -1.01 -17.54 -2.16
C ILE A 180 -0.63 -16.07 -2.35
N GLY A 181 0.06 -15.47 -1.37
CA GLY A 181 0.44 -14.06 -1.43
C GLY A 181 1.27 -13.73 -2.68
N ALA A 182 2.24 -14.57 -3.01
CA ALA A 182 3.11 -14.41 -4.16
C ALA A 182 2.34 -14.49 -5.49
N GLU A 183 1.34 -15.36 -5.60
CA GLU A 183 0.47 -15.43 -6.78
C GLU A 183 -0.33 -14.14 -6.96
N LEU A 184 -0.92 -13.62 -5.88
CA LEU A 184 -1.67 -12.36 -5.92
C LEU A 184 -0.78 -11.17 -6.33
N ILE A 185 0.48 -11.14 -5.89
CA ILE A 185 1.43 -10.10 -6.33
C ILE A 185 1.72 -10.24 -7.83
N LEU A 186 2.01 -11.43 -8.33
CA LEU A 186 2.32 -11.63 -9.74
C LEU A 186 1.12 -11.32 -10.65
N GLU A 187 -0.10 -11.58 -10.19
CA GLU A 187 -1.33 -11.32 -10.93
C GLU A 187 -1.72 -9.83 -10.90
N TYR A 188 -1.76 -9.21 -9.72
CA TYR A 188 -2.33 -7.87 -9.53
C TYR A 188 -1.29 -6.75 -9.43
N SER A 189 -0.07 -7.03 -8.97
CA SER A 189 1.00 -6.03 -8.84
C SER A 189 2.33 -6.54 -9.41
N PRO A 190 2.40 -6.95 -10.69
CA PRO A 190 3.59 -7.57 -11.27
C PRO A 190 4.85 -6.68 -11.23
N GLN A 191 4.68 -5.37 -11.05
CA GLN A 191 5.78 -4.42 -10.84
C GLN A 191 6.51 -4.66 -9.51
N GLU A 192 5.87 -5.33 -8.55
CA GLU A 192 6.44 -5.72 -7.25
C GLU A 192 6.84 -7.21 -7.23
N LYS A 193 7.10 -7.84 -8.38
CA LYS A 193 7.47 -9.27 -8.47
C LYS A 193 8.63 -9.71 -7.57
N GLU A 194 9.58 -8.81 -7.29
CA GLU A 194 10.73 -9.09 -6.42
C GLU A 194 10.26 -9.45 -4.99
N LEU A 195 9.16 -8.85 -4.54
CA LEU A 195 8.52 -9.19 -3.27
C LEU A 195 7.98 -10.63 -3.30
N ALA A 196 7.27 -11.01 -4.36
CA ALA A 196 6.76 -12.37 -4.55
C ALA A 196 7.89 -13.41 -4.59
N GLU A 197 8.97 -13.10 -5.30
CA GLU A 197 10.16 -13.95 -5.37
C GLU A 197 10.81 -14.10 -3.98
N SER A 198 10.89 -13.02 -3.19
CA SER A 198 11.45 -13.06 -1.84
C SER A 198 10.69 -14.01 -0.89
N TRP A 199 9.36 -14.08 -1.00
CA TRP A 199 8.55 -14.99 -0.20
C TRP A 199 8.71 -16.46 -0.62
N ARG A 200 9.13 -16.70 -1.86
CA ARG A 200 9.35 -18.05 -2.41
C ARG A 200 10.74 -18.61 -2.13
N LEU A 201 11.67 -17.80 -1.62
CA LEU A 201 13.01 -18.27 -1.30
C LEU A 201 12.96 -19.35 -0.19
N PRO A 202 13.77 -20.43 -0.30
CA PRO A 202 13.90 -21.40 0.77
C PRO A 202 14.40 -20.73 2.04
N THR A 203 13.80 -21.04 3.19
CA THR A 203 14.33 -20.60 4.47
C THR A 203 15.73 -21.20 4.65
N ALA A 204 16.76 -20.37 4.76
CA ALA A 204 18.13 -20.85 4.94
C ALA A 204 18.21 -21.73 6.19
N LYS A 205 18.67 -22.98 6.03
CA LYS A 205 18.98 -23.84 7.18
C LYS A 205 20.21 -23.26 7.88
N ALA A 206 20.09 -22.95 9.17
CA ALA A 206 21.24 -22.55 9.96
C ALA A 206 22.33 -23.64 9.89
N PRO A 207 23.61 -23.28 9.72
CA PRO A 207 24.69 -24.26 9.75
C PRO A 207 24.70 -24.97 11.12
N PRO A 208 25.05 -26.27 11.16
CA PRO A 208 25.12 -27.01 12.41
C PRO A 208 26.10 -26.32 13.36
N LYS A 209 25.67 -26.13 14.61
CA LYS A 209 26.49 -25.54 15.67
C LYS A 209 27.64 -26.51 15.94
N ASN A 210 28.84 -26.18 15.49
CA ASN A 210 30.04 -26.97 15.82
C ASN A 210 30.12 -27.06 17.35
N LYS A 211 30.10 -28.28 17.89
CA LYS A 211 30.47 -28.51 19.28
C LYS A 211 31.96 -28.22 19.37
N SER A 212 32.33 -27.18 20.11
CA SER A 212 33.68 -27.05 20.62
C SER A 212 33.86 -28.16 21.65
N ASP A 213 34.73 -29.12 21.34
CA ASP A 213 35.29 -30.07 22.30
C ASP A 213 36.21 -29.35 23.31
#